data_AF-K1R2Q8-F1
#
_entry.id   AF-K1R2Q8-F1
#
_cell.length_a   1.000
_cell.length_b   1.000
_cell.length_c   1.000
_cell.angle_alpha   90.00
_cell.angle_beta   90.00
_cell.angle_gamma   90.00
#
_symmetry.space_group_name_H-M   'P 1'
#
loop_
_entity.id
_entity.type
_entity.pdbx_description
1 polymer ?
#
loop_
_entity_poly.entity_id
_entity_poly.type
_entity_poly.pdbx_seq_one_letter_code
_entity_poly.pdbx_strand_id
1 'polypeptide(L)'
;MHMILTNYGNKKWKDLCSFGRDLYAFWRIGKLLSPDLTTMIALTRMLVHSLSVAIKRSIMVTEVAEARKALRTWSRYSNLRFKYTRKRPDIRILFARYEHGDGDYNAFDGQGRTIGHAFRPKNGGTHFDDDELWSVSTNLSTGEIHLPTAALHEIGHAIGLEHVSDYSSVMSAYFTTPKARPSALDIAQLRDLYSEYYRKS
;
A
#
# COMPACT_ATOMS: atom_id res chain seq x y z
N MET A 1 6.13 1.41 -18.22
CA MET A 1 5.06 1.74 -17.26
C MET A 1 5.66 2.50 -16.07
N HIS A 2 5.01 3.54 -15.58
CA HIS A 2 5.47 4.41 -14.49
C HIS A 2 4.54 4.29 -13.26
N MET A 3 5.09 4.28 -12.03
CA MET A 3 4.36 4.06 -10.77
C MET A 3 4.42 5.28 -9.85
N ILE A 4 3.32 5.61 -9.17
CA ILE A 4 3.28 6.46 -7.96
C ILE A 4 2.64 5.68 -6.80
N LEU A 5 3.14 5.96 -5.59
CA LEU A 5 2.46 5.67 -4.34
C LEU A 5 2.00 7.01 -3.75
N THR A 6 0.71 7.15 -3.50
CA THR A 6 0.15 8.30 -2.79
C THR A 6 -0.77 7.77 -1.71
N ASN A 7 -0.37 7.93 -0.45
CA ASN A 7 -1.26 7.83 0.69
C ASN A 7 -1.96 9.21 0.82
N TYR A 8 -3.28 9.25 0.59
CA TYR A 8 -4.08 10.47 0.75
C TYR A 8 -5.13 10.30 1.87
N GLY A 9 -4.68 9.85 3.04
CA GLY A 9 -5.45 9.99 4.29
C GLY A 9 -5.24 11.35 4.97
N ASN A 10 -6.01 12.37 4.57
CA ASN A 10 -6.31 13.64 5.26
C ASN A 10 -5.23 14.77 5.42
N LYS A 11 -5.65 15.97 4.94
CA LYS A 11 -5.18 17.38 5.05
C LYS A 11 -3.94 17.79 5.90
N LYS A 12 -3.10 18.62 5.25
CA LYS A 12 -2.14 19.67 5.73
C LYS A 12 -0.96 19.24 6.64
N TRP A 13 0.23 19.12 6.03
CA TRP A 13 1.53 18.92 6.71
C TRP A 13 2.51 20.09 6.48
N LYS A 14 2.07 21.35 6.50
CA LYS A 14 2.95 22.50 6.20
C LYS A 14 3.72 23.10 7.39
N ASP A 15 3.47 22.72 8.64
CA ASP A 15 3.94 23.52 9.79
C ASP A 15 5.02 22.84 10.70
N LEU A 16 5.74 21.81 10.26
CA LEU A 16 6.55 20.97 11.18
C LEU A 16 8.08 21.09 11.11
N CYS A 17 8.65 21.96 10.28
CA CYS A 17 10.12 22.12 10.25
C CYS A 17 10.69 23.17 11.23
N SER A 18 9.85 23.95 11.92
CA SER A 18 10.32 25.06 12.76
C SER A 18 10.46 24.75 14.26
N PHE A 19 9.87 23.67 14.79
CA PHE A 19 9.74 23.48 16.25
C PHE A 19 10.67 22.41 16.87
N GLY A 20 11.31 21.57 16.07
CA GLY A 20 12.20 20.50 16.57
C GLY A 20 13.50 20.99 17.24
N ARG A 21 13.83 22.28 17.12
CA ARG A 21 15.00 22.88 17.78
C ARG A 21 14.77 23.22 19.26
N ASP A 22 13.52 23.30 19.70
CA ASP A 22 13.20 23.79 21.06
C ASP A 22 13.24 22.69 22.13
N LEU A 23 13.01 21.42 21.77
CA LEU A 23 13.09 20.29 22.72
C LEU A 23 14.50 20.01 23.22
N TYR A 24 15.52 20.20 22.36
CA TYR A 24 16.92 20.01 22.77
C TYR A 24 17.41 21.10 23.73
N ALA A 25 16.76 22.27 23.76
CA ALA A 25 17.11 23.35 24.69
C ALA A 25 16.69 23.05 26.14
N PHE A 26 15.64 22.25 26.34
CA PHE A 26 15.11 21.94 27.68
C PHE A 26 15.98 20.94 28.47
N TRP A 27 16.67 20.01 27.79
CA TRP A 27 17.46 18.99 28.47
C TRP A 27 18.85 19.47 28.94
N ARG A 28 19.31 20.64 28.45
CA ARG A 28 20.66 21.16 28.75
C ARG A 28 20.74 22.02 30.02
N ILE A 29 19.62 22.32 30.67
CA ILE A 29 19.60 23.14 31.90
C ILE A 29 19.10 22.25 33.04
N GLY A 30 20.04 21.57 33.71
CA GLY A 30 19.73 20.71 34.84
C GLY A 30 19.13 21.49 36.00
N LYS A 31 17.81 21.37 36.18
CA LYS A 31 17.08 21.45 37.46
C LYS A 31 15.75 20.73 37.29
N LEU A 32 15.63 19.55 37.91
CA LEU A 32 14.37 18.83 38.08
C LEU A 32 13.45 19.67 38.99
N LEU A 33 12.61 20.51 38.40
CA LEU A 33 11.30 20.77 38.98
C LEU A 33 10.39 19.68 38.42
N SER A 34 9.63 19.00 39.27
CA SER A 34 8.59 18.10 38.81
C SER A 34 7.72 18.88 37.81
N PRO A 35 7.63 18.45 36.54
CA PRO A 35 6.83 19.17 35.55
C PRO A 35 5.40 19.28 36.07
N ASP A 36 4.83 20.48 36.00
CA ASP A 36 3.43 20.67 36.33
C ASP A 36 2.54 19.82 35.40
N LEU A 37 1.27 19.65 35.80
CA LEU A 37 0.31 18.82 35.05
C LEU A 37 0.20 19.26 33.58
N THR A 38 0.31 20.55 33.30
CA THR A 38 0.27 21.13 31.94
C THR A 38 1.45 20.64 31.10
N THR A 39 2.65 20.67 31.66
CA THR A 39 3.89 20.22 31.02
C THR A 39 3.85 18.71 30.77
N MET A 40 3.35 17.93 31.73
CA MET A 40 3.18 16.48 31.56
C MET A 40 2.16 16.12 30.48
N ILE A 41 1.03 16.83 30.40
CA ILE A 41 0.04 16.64 29.34
C ILE A 41 0.64 17.02 27.97
N ALA A 42 1.40 18.10 27.88
CA ALA A 42 2.04 18.54 26.65
C ALA A 42 3.06 17.51 26.14
N LEU A 43 3.95 17.02 27.01
CA LEU A 43 4.93 15.98 26.67
C LEU A 43 4.25 14.68 26.23
N THR A 44 3.18 14.28 26.92
CA THR A 44 2.42 13.07 26.55
C THR A 44 1.79 13.20 25.17
N ARG A 45 1.16 14.35 24.85
CA ARG A 45 0.60 14.62 23.52
C ARG A 45 1.67 14.60 22.42
N MET A 46 2.85 15.17 22.70
CA MET A 46 3.98 15.17 21.75
C MET A 46 4.51 13.76 21.49
N LEU A 47 4.63 12.93 22.54
CA LEU A 47 5.07 11.54 22.41
C LEU A 47 4.06 10.71 21.61
N VAL A 48 2.77 10.81 21.93
CA VAL A 48 1.70 10.11 21.19
C VAL A 48 1.68 10.52 19.72
N HIS A 49 1.80 11.82 19.43
CA HIS A 49 1.87 12.32 18.05
C HIS A 49 3.11 11.80 17.31
N SER A 50 4.28 11.89 17.93
CA SER A 50 5.55 11.45 17.33
C SER A 50 5.54 9.94 17.05
N LEU A 51 5.00 9.15 17.98
CA LEU A 51 4.81 7.71 17.79
C LEU A 51 3.82 7.42 16.66
N SER A 52 2.70 8.14 16.59
CA SER A 52 1.73 8.01 15.49
C SER A 52 2.37 8.28 14.13
N VAL A 53 3.21 9.32 14.02
CA VAL A 53 3.96 9.63 12.79
C VAL A 53 4.97 8.54 12.46
N ALA A 54 5.73 8.04 13.44
CA ALA A 54 6.70 6.97 13.24
C ALA A 54 6.03 5.67 12.77
N ILE A 55 4.90 5.30 13.38
CA ILE A 55 4.09 4.14 13.00
C ILE A 55 3.58 4.30 11.56
N LYS A 56 2.95 5.43 11.23
CA LYS A 56 2.46 5.70 9.86
C LYS A 56 3.57 5.63 8.82
N ARG A 57 4.76 6.14 9.14
CA ARG A 57 5.94 6.03 8.26
C ARG A 57 6.37 4.57 8.06
N SER A 58 6.38 3.78 9.13
CA SER A 58 6.74 2.35 9.06
C SER A 58 5.74 1.55 8.22
N ILE A 59 4.44 1.81 8.40
CA ILE A 59 3.36 1.20 7.61
C ILE A 59 3.53 1.56 6.13
N MET A 60 3.66 2.86 5.82
CA MET A 60 3.87 3.32 4.44
C MET A 60 5.13 2.69 3.81
N VAL A 61 6.23 2.53 4.56
CA VAL A 61 7.44 1.86 4.05
C VAL A 61 7.15 0.39 3.68
N THR A 62 6.33 -0.29 4.46
CA THR A 62 5.98 -1.70 4.24
C THR A 62 5.07 -1.86 3.03
N GLU A 63 3.99 -1.09 2.93
CA GLU A 63 3.06 -1.08 1.79
C GLU A 63 3.78 -0.82 0.47
N VAL A 64 4.61 0.22 0.45
CA VAL A 64 5.44 0.59 -0.70
C VAL A 64 6.39 -0.55 -1.08
N ALA A 65 6.97 -1.24 -0.09
CA ALA A 65 7.89 -2.34 -0.33
C ALA A 65 7.17 -3.54 -0.97
N GLU A 66 5.97 -3.90 -0.50
CA GLU A 66 5.19 -5.02 -1.03
C GLU A 66 4.63 -4.73 -2.43
N ALA A 67 4.08 -3.53 -2.66
CA ALA A 67 3.72 -3.06 -4.00
C ALA A 67 4.90 -3.16 -4.98
N ARG A 68 6.07 -2.69 -4.57
CA ARG A 68 7.29 -2.75 -5.39
C ARG A 68 7.74 -4.19 -5.63
N LYS A 69 7.54 -5.11 -4.66
CA LYS A 69 7.83 -6.55 -4.82
C LYS A 69 6.88 -7.17 -5.85
N ALA A 70 5.58 -6.92 -5.76
CA ALA A 70 4.58 -7.41 -6.70
C ALA A 70 4.88 -6.97 -8.15
N LEU A 71 5.18 -5.69 -8.39
CA LEU A 71 5.59 -5.20 -9.70
C LEU A 71 6.85 -5.90 -10.22
N ARG A 72 7.86 -6.11 -9.36
CA ARG A 72 9.07 -6.86 -9.74
C ARG A 72 8.75 -8.31 -10.10
N THR A 73 7.81 -8.94 -9.40
CA THR A 73 7.37 -10.30 -9.70
C THR A 73 6.75 -10.36 -11.10
N TRP A 74 5.82 -9.46 -11.43
CA TRP A 74 5.21 -9.41 -12.77
C TRP A 74 6.23 -9.10 -13.89
N SER A 75 7.21 -8.24 -13.63
CA SER A 75 8.33 -7.99 -14.56
C SER A 75 9.21 -9.21 -14.84
N ARG A 76 9.22 -10.25 -13.97
CA ARG A 76 9.98 -11.48 -14.25
C ARG A 76 9.31 -12.39 -15.26
N TYR A 77 7.99 -12.25 -15.44
CA TYR A 77 7.19 -13.10 -16.32
C TYR A 77 6.70 -12.37 -17.58
N SER A 78 7.14 -11.12 -17.79
CA SER A 78 6.79 -10.29 -18.94
C SER A 78 7.94 -9.36 -19.32
N ASN A 79 7.82 -8.66 -20.45
CA ASN A 79 8.74 -7.60 -20.84
C ASN A 79 8.42 -6.24 -20.19
N LEU A 80 7.48 -6.20 -19.23
CA LEU A 80 7.10 -4.96 -18.57
C LEU A 80 8.22 -4.44 -17.67
N ARG A 81 8.48 -3.13 -17.78
CA ARG A 81 9.42 -2.40 -16.91
C ARG A 81 8.68 -1.33 -16.13
N PHE A 82 8.82 -1.40 -14.81
CA PHE A 82 8.26 -0.42 -13.88
C PHE A 82 9.35 0.52 -13.36
N LYS A 83 9.03 1.81 -13.37
CA LYS A 83 9.87 2.84 -12.71
C LYS A 83 9.00 3.70 -11.81
N TYR A 84 9.54 4.14 -10.69
CA TYR A 84 8.87 5.13 -9.87
C TYR A 84 8.89 6.50 -10.59
N THR A 85 7.75 7.19 -10.58
CA THR A 85 7.61 8.59 -11.00
C THR A 85 6.83 9.33 -9.92
N ARG A 86 6.82 10.67 -9.95
CA ARG A 86 5.83 11.51 -9.25
C ARG A 86 4.91 12.25 -10.19
N LYS A 87 5.16 12.14 -11.49
CA LYS A 87 4.45 12.88 -12.54
C LYS A 87 3.74 11.87 -13.43
N ARG A 88 2.41 11.99 -13.51
CA ARG A 88 1.50 11.21 -14.40
C ARG A 88 1.85 9.71 -14.44
N PRO A 89 1.60 8.99 -13.34
CA PRO A 89 1.84 7.56 -13.27
C PRO A 89 0.82 6.79 -14.11
N ASP A 90 1.24 5.64 -14.62
CA ASP A 90 0.33 4.66 -15.23
C ASP A 90 -0.35 3.80 -14.17
N ILE A 91 0.32 3.56 -13.02
CA ILE A 91 -0.22 2.84 -11.87
C ILE A 91 -0.10 3.73 -10.62
N ARG A 92 -1.23 3.98 -9.94
CA ARG A 92 -1.30 4.69 -8.66
C ARG A 92 -1.71 3.72 -7.57
N ILE A 93 -0.91 3.64 -6.53
CA ILE A 93 -1.24 2.82 -5.37
C ILE A 93 -1.70 3.72 -4.22
N LEU A 94 -2.87 3.40 -3.67
CA LEU A 94 -3.53 4.12 -2.59
C LEU A 94 -4.03 3.13 -1.53
N PHE A 95 -3.82 3.46 -0.27
CA PHE A 95 -4.51 2.85 0.87
C PHE A 95 -5.53 3.88 1.36
N ALA A 96 -6.79 3.50 1.41
CA ALA A 96 -7.88 4.39 1.76
C ALA A 96 -9.02 3.64 2.44
N ARG A 97 -10.00 4.38 2.98
CA ARG A 97 -11.15 3.83 3.70
C ARG A 97 -12.42 4.39 3.09
N TYR A 98 -13.50 3.60 3.07
CA TYR A 98 -14.82 4.02 2.59
C TYR A 98 -14.77 4.69 1.21
N GLU A 99 -15.51 5.77 0.98
CA GLU A 99 -15.40 6.59 -0.23
C GLU A 99 -14.03 7.29 -0.28
N HIS A 100 -13.34 7.16 -1.41
CA HIS A 100 -11.96 7.64 -1.55
C HIS A 100 -11.65 8.29 -2.91
N GLY A 101 -12.67 8.92 -3.53
CA GLY A 101 -12.51 9.82 -4.67
C GLY A 101 -12.56 9.16 -6.05
N ASP A 102 -13.00 7.90 -6.13
CA ASP A 102 -13.26 7.17 -7.39
C ASP A 102 -14.73 6.71 -7.55
N GLY A 103 -15.62 7.26 -6.72
CA GLY A 103 -17.09 7.13 -6.82
C GLY A 103 -17.69 6.13 -5.84
N ASP A 104 -18.94 6.38 -5.42
CA ASP A 104 -19.60 5.63 -4.35
C ASP A 104 -19.70 4.11 -4.59
N TYR A 105 -19.76 3.67 -5.85
CA TYR A 105 -19.78 2.24 -6.20
C TYR A 105 -18.46 1.51 -5.92
N ASN A 106 -17.36 2.26 -5.77
CA ASN A 106 -16.03 1.75 -5.45
C ASN A 106 -15.66 2.00 -3.97
N ALA A 107 -16.59 2.51 -3.15
CA ALA A 107 -16.33 2.73 -1.74
C ALA A 107 -16.03 1.40 -1.02
N PHE A 108 -15.03 1.41 -0.16
CA PHE A 108 -14.74 0.26 0.69
C PHE A 108 -15.78 0.10 1.79
N ASP A 109 -15.88 -1.13 2.32
CA ASP A 109 -16.89 -1.54 3.29
C ASP A 109 -16.34 -1.74 4.71
N GLY A 110 -15.05 -1.46 4.92
CA GLY A 110 -14.36 -1.76 6.17
C GLY A 110 -13.91 -3.22 6.20
N GLN A 111 -13.60 -3.73 7.39
CA GLN A 111 -12.91 -5.00 7.53
C GLN A 111 -13.65 -6.23 6.96
N GLY A 112 -12.95 -7.03 6.15
CA GLY A 112 -13.20 -8.45 5.89
C GLY A 112 -13.90 -8.81 4.58
N ARG A 113 -14.29 -7.83 3.74
CA ARG A 113 -15.04 -8.08 2.51
C ARG A 113 -14.28 -7.59 1.28
N THR A 114 -14.22 -6.28 1.07
CA THR A 114 -13.57 -5.70 -0.10
C THR A 114 -12.16 -5.28 0.26
N ILE A 115 -11.20 -6.18 0.04
CA ILE A 115 -9.80 -5.97 0.44
C ILE A 115 -9.08 -4.92 -0.43
N GLY A 116 -9.62 -4.62 -1.60
CA GLY A 116 -9.04 -3.72 -2.58
C GLY A 116 -9.70 -3.85 -3.95
N HIS A 117 -9.30 -2.96 -4.85
CA HIS A 117 -9.64 -3.03 -6.27
C HIS A 117 -8.60 -2.33 -7.12
N ALA A 118 -8.56 -2.68 -8.41
CA ALA A 118 -7.72 -1.99 -9.37
C ALA A 118 -8.41 -1.76 -10.71
N PHE A 119 -8.15 -0.58 -11.27
CA PHE A 119 -8.58 -0.22 -12.60
C PHE A 119 -7.63 -0.78 -13.65
N ARG A 120 -8.20 -1.21 -14.76
CA ARG A 120 -7.48 -1.69 -15.94
C ARG A 120 -6.45 -0.67 -16.47
N PRO A 121 -5.52 -1.13 -17.34
CA PRO A 121 -4.48 -0.27 -17.92
C PRO A 121 -5.01 1.06 -18.48
N LYS A 122 -4.18 2.11 -18.40
CA LYS A 122 -4.45 3.55 -18.67
C LYS A 122 -5.05 4.34 -17.51
N ASN A 123 -5.84 3.73 -16.62
CA ASN A 123 -6.24 4.37 -15.35
C ASN A 123 -5.33 3.92 -14.21
N GLY A 124 -5.18 2.59 -14.05
CA GLY A 124 -4.22 1.95 -13.15
C GLY A 124 -4.24 2.41 -11.69
N GLY A 125 -5.34 2.99 -11.21
CA GLY A 125 -5.56 3.14 -9.78
C GLY A 125 -5.69 1.75 -9.17
N THR A 126 -4.90 1.47 -8.13
CA THR A 126 -4.89 0.23 -7.37
C THR A 126 -5.04 0.63 -5.92
N HIS A 127 -6.21 0.35 -5.37
CA HIS A 127 -6.63 0.80 -4.06
C HIS A 127 -6.73 -0.39 -3.12
N PHE A 128 -6.29 -0.22 -1.89
CA PHE A 128 -6.38 -1.20 -0.81
C PHE A 128 -7.21 -0.60 0.32
N ASP A 129 -8.07 -1.42 0.94
CA ASP A 129 -8.82 -0.97 2.11
C ASP A 129 -7.89 -0.90 3.33
N ASP A 130 -7.73 0.31 3.88
CA ASP A 130 -6.90 0.63 5.04
C ASP A 130 -7.59 0.23 6.37
N ASP A 131 -8.83 -0.26 6.31
CA ASP A 131 -9.51 -0.92 7.44
C ASP A 131 -9.16 -2.41 7.59
N GLU A 132 -8.46 -3.00 6.62
CA GLU A 132 -8.03 -4.40 6.70
C GLU A 132 -6.81 -4.61 7.59
N LEU A 133 -6.77 -5.77 8.24
CA LEU A 133 -5.62 -6.17 9.07
C LEU A 133 -4.50 -6.73 8.20
N TRP A 134 -3.72 -5.84 7.59
CA TRP A 134 -2.62 -6.22 6.70
C TRP A 134 -1.45 -6.88 7.44
N SER A 135 -1.05 -8.06 6.97
CA SER A 135 0.12 -8.78 7.46
C SER A 135 1.07 -9.14 6.32
N VAL A 136 2.38 -9.03 6.59
CA VAL A 136 3.44 -9.52 5.70
C VAL A 136 3.92 -10.93 6.09
N SER A 137 3.39 -11.48 7.19
CA SER A 137 3.67 -12.83 7.64
C SER A 137 2.86 -13.84 6.82
N THR A 138 3.45 -15.00 6.54
CA THR A 138 2.71 -16.13 5.97
C THR A 138 1.96 -16.93 7.03
N ASN A 139 2.30 -16.76 8.30
CA ASN A 139 1.53 -17.27 9.43
C ASN A 139 0.56 -16.17 9.87
N LEU A 140 -0.66 -16.23 9.32
CA LEU A 140 -1.71 -15.24 9.54
C LEU A 140 -2.50 -15.56 10.81
N SER A 141 -2.78 -14.53 11.59
CA SER A 141 -3.76 -14.59 12.68
C SER A 141 -5.19 -14.46 12.13
N THR A 142 -6.19 -14.79 12.95
CA THR A 142 -7.60 -14.64 12.57
C THR A 142 -7.90 -13.21 12.15
N GLY A 143 -8.43 -13.05 10.92
CA GLY A 143 -8.80 -11.76 10.35
C GLY A 143 -7.66 -11.00 9.67
N GLU A 144 -6.42 -11.50 9.71
CA GLU A 144 -5.31 -10.91 8.96
C GLU A 144 -5.34 -11.30 7.48
N ILE A 145 -4.97 -10.35 6.62
CA ILE A 145 -4.87 -10.56 5.17
C ILE A 145 -3.42 -10.42 4.75
N HIS A 146 -2.95 -11.35 3.91
CA HIS A 146 -1.59 -11.35 3.42
C HIS A 146 -1.38 -10.27 2.34
N LEU A 147 -0.86 -9.12 2.77
CA LEU A 147 -0.61 -7.94 1.93
C LEU A 147 0.21 -8.26 0.66
N PRO A 148 1.28 -9.09 0.69
CA PRO A 148 2.01 -9.43 -0.53
C PRO A 148 1.16 -10.14 -1.58
N THR A 149 0.17 -10.94 -1.17
CA THR A 149 -0.74 -11.63 -2.10
C THR A 149 -1.78 -10.67 -2.67
N ALA A 150 -2.40 -9.85 -1.83
CA ALA A 150 -3.33 -8.81 -2.28
C ALA A 150 -2.63 -7.84 -3.25
N ALA A 151 -1.43 -7.38 -2.92
CA ALA A 151 -0.66 -6.51 -3.81
C ALA A 151 -0.36 -7.16 -5.17
N LEU A 152 -0.03 -8.46 -5.18
CA LEU A 152 0.22 -9.19 -6.41
C LEU A 152 -1.06 -9.34 -7.26
N HIS A 153 -2.20 -9.60 -6.62
CA HIS A 153 -3.53 -9.67 -7.25
C HIS A 153 -3.94 -8.35 -7.90
N GLU A 154 -3.99 -7.26 -7.12
CA GLU A 154 -4.48 -5.97 -7.60
C GLU A 154 -3.56 -5.36 -8.67
N ILE A 155 -2.24 -5.53 -8.53
CA ILE A 155 -1.32 -5.12 -9.59
C ILE A 155 -1.53 -5.96 -10.86
N GLY A 156 -1.95 -7.22 -10.72
CA GLY A 156 -2.35 -8.05 -11.85
C GLY A 156 -3.48 -7.42 -12.66
N HIS A 157 -4.53 -6.94 -12.00
CA HIS A 157 -5.59 -6.16 -12.64
C HIS A 157 -5.09 -4.85 -13.26
N ALA A 158 -4.19 -4.13 -12.58
CA ALA A 158 -3.60 -2.89 -13.09
C ALA A 158 -2.81 -3.08 -14.40
N ILE A 159 -2.28 -4.29 -14.62
CA ILE A 159 -1.60 -4.69 -15.87
C ILE A 159 -2.50 -5.49 -16.83
N GLY A 160 -3.79 -5.59 -16.53
CA GLY A 160 -4.81 -6.11 -17.45
C GLY A 160 -5.17 -7.58 -17.28
N LEU A 161 -4.69 -8.25 -16.24
CA LEU A 161 -5.14 -9.61 -15.93
C LEU A 161 -6.58 -9.60 -15.41
N GLU A 162 -7.32 -10.65 -15.72
CA GLU A 162 -8.68 -10.91 -15.25
C GLU A 162 -8.68 -12.03 -14.21
N HIS A 163 -9.79 -12.16 -13.48
CA HIS A 163 -9.93 -13.24 -12.52
C HIS A 163 -9.83 -14.62 -13.19
N VAL A 164 -9.25 -15.56 -12.46
CA VAL A 164 -9.15 -16.96 -12.84
C VAL A 164 -9.92 -17.78 -11.81
N SER A 165 -10.72 -18.76 -12.24
CA SER A 165 -11.57 -19.56 -11.34
C SER A 165 -10.80 -20.56 -10.46
N ASP A 166 -9.50 -20.75 -10.72
CA ASP A 166 -8.63 -21.66 -9.98
C ASP A 166 -8.19 -21.01 -8.65
N TYR A 167 -8.64 -21.55 -7.52
CA TYR A 167 -8.29 -21.05 -6.19
C TYR A 167 -6.79 -21.08 -5.87
N SER A 168 -5.98 -21.81 -6.64
CA SER A 168 -4.52 -21.80 -6.52
C SER A 168 -3.88 -20.57 -7.19
N SER A 169 -4.55 -19.94 -8.15
CA SER A 169 -4.11 -18.73 -8.85
C SER A 169 -4.06 -17.51 -7.91
N VAL A 170 -3.11 -16.60 -8.15
CA VAL A 170 -3.11 -15.30 -7.46
C VAL A 170 -4.24 -14.40 -7.95
N MET A 171 -4.69 -14.58 -9.19
CA MET A 171 -5.84 -13.90 -9.78
C MET A 171 -7.19 -14.57 -9.44
N SER A 172 -7.22 -15.52 -8.51
CA SER A 172 -8.50 -15.97 -7.95
C SER A 172 -9.18 -14.84 -7.20
N ALA A 173 -10.46 -14.59 -7.48
CA ALA A 173 -11.27 -13.59 -6.77
C ALA A 173 -11.37 -13.88 -5.26
N TYR A 174 -11.14 -15.13 -4.86
CA TYR A 174 -11.10 -15.55 -3.47
C TYR A 174 -9.81 -16.32 -3.21
N PHE A 175 -9.04 -15.88 -2.20
CA PHE A 175 -7.90 -16.63 -1.70
C PHE A 175 -7.94 -16.67 -0.17
N THR A 176 -7.63 -17.84 0.39
CA THR A 176 -7.61 -18.07 1.84
C THR A 176 -6.21 -18.30 2.38
N THR A 177 -5.20 -18.35 1.51
CA THR A 177 -3.82 -18.64 1.87
C THR A 177 -2.83 -17.69 1.19
N PRO A 178 -1.71 -17.37 1.86
CA PRO A 178 -0.59 -16.65 1.25
C PRO A 178 -0.08 -17.31 -0.04
N LYS A 179 0.05 -16.52 -1.09
CA LYS A 179 0.61 -16.91 -2.39
C LYS A 179 1.91 -16.17 -2.66
N ALA A 180 2.97 -16.93 -2.91
CA ALA A 180 4.31 -16.38 -3.15
C ALA A 180 4.60 -16.02 -4.61
N ARG A 181 3.85 -16.59 -5.57
CA ARG A 181 4.09 -16.43 -7.01
C ARG A 181 2.80 -16.57 -7.84
N PRO A 182 2.76 -16.01 -9.05
CA PRO A 182 1.70 -16.28 -10.01
C PRO A 182 1.66 -17.76 -10.41
N SER A 183 0.48 -18.28 -10.69
CA SER A 183 0.25 -19.61 -11.25
C SER A 183 0.60 -19.67 -12.74
N ALA A 184 0.60 -20.87 -13.32
CA ALA A 184 0.80 -21.04 -14.75
C ALA A 184 -0.29 -20.35 -15.59
N LEU A 185 -1.53 -20.32 -15.09
CA LEU A 185 -2.66 -19.65 -15.75
C LEU A 185 -2.46 -18.12 -15.78
N ASP A 186 -2.01 -17.55 -14.67
CA ASP A 186 -1.71 -16.11 -14.58
C ASP A 186 -0.60 -15.71 -15.56
N ILE A 187 0.44 -16.54 -15.66
CA ILE A 187 1.57 -16.31 -16.57
C ILE A 187 1.14 -16.47 -18.03
N ALA A 188 0.29 -17.46 -18.34
CA ALA A 188 -0.23 -17.64 -19.69
C ALA A 188 -1.06 -16.43 -20.13
N GLN A 189 -2.00 -15.99 -19.30
CA GLN A 189 -2.82 -14.81 -19.58
C GLN A 189 -1.97 -13.55 -19.77
N LEU A 190 -0.95 -13.35 -18.91
CA LEU A 190 -0.01 -12.24 -19.04
C LEU A 190 0.76 -12.27 -20.37
N ARG A 191 1.23 -13.47 -20.76
CA ARG A 191 1.97 -13.65 -22.02
C ARG A 191 1.08 -13.40 -23.21
N ASP A 192 -0.16 -13.87 -23.20
CA ASP A 192 -1.11 -13.65 -24.28
C ASP A 192 -1.38 -12.15 -24.46
N LEU A 193 -1.62 -11.42 -23.36
CA LEU A 193 -1.83 -9.96 -23.37
C LEU A 193 -0.66 -9.17 -23.94
N TYR A 194 0.57 -9.62 -23.69
CA TYR A 194 1.79 -8.91 -24.11
C TYR A 194 2.57 -9.61 -25.23
N SER A 195 1.98 -10.63 -25.87
CA SER A 195 2.60 -11.47 -26.90
C SER A 195 2.91 -10.71 -28.20
N GLU A 196 2.12 -9.68 -28.56
CA GLU A 196 2.41 -8.83 -29.72
C GLU A 196 3.75 -8.08 -29.59
N TYR A 197 4.23 -7.85 -28.36
CA TYR A 197 5.53 -7.27 -28.09
C TYR A 197 6.69 -8.26 -28.34
N TYR A 198 6.43 -9.57 -28.25
CA TYR A 198 7.41 -10.63 -28.54
C TYR A 198 7.54 -10.95 -30.03
N ARG A 199 6.56 -10.59 -30.88
CA ARG A 199 6.62 -10.82 -32.33
C ARG A 199 7.43 -9.80 -33.13
N LYS A 200 7.88 -8.70 -32.49
CA LYS A 200 8.60 -7.59 -33.15
C LYS A 200 10.00 -7.31 -32.56
N SER A 201 10.52 -8.18 -31.70
CA SER A 201 11.84 -8.07 -31.07
C SER A 201 12.80 -9.13 -31.58
#